data_AF-A0A937T3T3-F1
#
_entry.id   AF-A0A937T3T3-F1
#
_cell.length_a   1.000
_cell.length_b   1.000
_cell.length_c   1.000
_cell.angle_alpha   90.00
_cell.angle_beta   90.00
_cell.angle_gamma   90.00
#
_symmetry.space_group_name_H-M   'P 1'
#
loop_
_entity.id
_entity.type
_entity.pdbx_description
1 polymer ?
#
loop_
_entity_poly.entity_id
_entity_poly.type
_entity_poly.pdbx_seq_one_letter_code
_entity_poly.pdbx_strand_id
1 'polypeptide(L)'
;IRGNAWALRNIGDAAWIAADADPEAAYFDAKIRNNIADRIQRMYGPPEYNKLGFWGLRTTQDARIQNPANSRWMIIAPWEHDYLIWSLHHLVELGFADAAKPRDFLLRWRVGMLTNEADFEPQMATPYRFAVGEKTAEDQVTFYEDWKKLGQENARLYKPDVPNYGNSYAYSARAAIISGVDGNFPKAQEALECIEGLLPDRRQVMARQPSWPIMPRRTLPD
;
A
#
# COMPACT_ATOMS: atom_id res chain seq x y z
N ILE A 1 6.01 7.36 -4.51
CA ILE A 1 5.71 6.78 -3.17
C ILE A 1 6.82 5.87 -2.68
N ARG A 2 7.33 4.95 -3.52
CA ARG A 2 8.42 4.03 -3.14
C ARG A 2 9.61 4.72 -2.45
N GLY A 3 10.08 5.86 -2.97
CA GLY A 3 11.19 6.60 -2.36
C GLY A 3 10.92 7.02 -0.90
N ASN A 4 9.69 7.44 -0.60
CA ASN A 4 9.30 7.80 0.76
C ASN A 4 9.21 6.58 1.70
N ALA A 5 8.81 5.42 1.17
CA ALA A 5 8.81 4.18 1.94
C ALA A 5 10.24 3.81 2.37
N TRP A 6 11.17 3.77 1.40
CA TRP A 6 12.58 3.50 1.69
C TRP A 6 13.20 4.50 2.63
N ALA A 7 12.96 5.80 2.42
CA ALA A 7 13.49 6.84 3.28
C ALA A 7 12.99 6.66 4.73
N LEU A 8 11.69 6.45 4.93
CA LEU A 8 11.11 6.24 6.27
C LEU A 8 11.70 5.04 7.00
N ARG A 9 11.80 3.90 6.31
CA ARG A 9 12.39 2.70 6.89
C ARG A 9 13.86 2.92 7.25
N ASN A 10 14.65 3.51 6.35
CA ASN A 10 16.07 3.74 6.58
C ASN A 10 16.32 4.70 7.76
N ILE A 11 15.54 5.78 7.89
CA ILE A 11 15.70 6.70 9.05
C ILE A 11 15.18 6.07 10.34
N GLY A 12 14.17 5.20 10.28
CA GLY A 12 13.68 4.42 11.42
C GLY A 12 14.73 3.44 11.92
N ASP A 13 15.32 2.66 11.02
CA ASP A 13 16.41 1.72 11.34
C ASP A 13 17.64 2.45 11.89
N ALA A 14 18.01 3.59 11.28
CA ALA A 14 19.12 4.40 11.77
C ALA A 14 18.88 4.93 13.19
N ALA A 15 17.66 5.42 13.47
CA ALA A 15 17.29 5.88 14.81
C ALA A 15 17.31 4.74 15.85
N TRP A 16 16.86 3.54 15.46
CA TRP A 16 16.79 2.38 16.35
C TRP A 16 18.16 1.77 16.67
N ILE A 17 19.10 1.80 15.71
CA ILE A 17 20.45 1.24 15.87
C ILE A 17 21.42 2.23 16.53
N ALA A 18 21.13 3.53 16.47
CA ALA A 18 21.95 4.57 17.09
C ALA A 18 22.10 4.31 18.61
N ALA A 19 23.31 4.51 19.14
CA ALA A 19 23.55 4.40 20.57
C ALA A 19 22.81 5.51 21.33
N ASP A 20 22.41 5.26 22.58
CA ASP A 20 21.62 6.23 23.37
C ASP A 20 22.26 7.63 23.49
N ALA A 21 23.59 7.71 23.43
CA ALA A 21 24.35 8.96 23.50
C ALA A 21 24.65 9.59 22.13
N ASP A 22 24.15 9.02 21.03
CA ASP A 22 24.39 9.52 19.67
C ASP A 22 23.59 10.83 19.46
N PRO A 23 24.27 11.96 19.15
CA PRO A 23 23.58 13.24 18.94
C PRO A 23 22.59 13.22 17.77
N GLU A 24 22.77 12.34 16.79
CA GLU A 24 21.90 12.24 15.61
C GLU A 24 20.59 11.48 15.91
N ALA A 25 20.50 10.75 17.03
CA ALA A 25 19.28 10.04 17.43
C ALA A 25 18.09 11.01 17.56
N ALA A 26 18.30 12.16 18.20
CA ALA A 26 17.29 13.21 18.33
C ALA A 26 16.91 13.83 16.98
N TYR A 27 17.87 13.97 16.07
CA TYR A 27 17.61 14.46 14.72
C TYR A 27 16.71 13.48 13.95
N PHE A 28 17.02 12.17 13.96
CA PHE A 28 16.22 11.17 13.26
C PHE A 28 14.82 11.02 13.85
N ASP A 29 14.67 10.99 15.18
CA ASP A 29 13.35 10.98 15.84
C ASP A 29 12.51 12.18 15.38
N ALA A 30 13.08 13.39 15.38
CA ALA A 30 12.39 14.58 14.90
C ALA A 30 11.99 14.46 13.42
N LYS A 31 12.84 13.92 12.55
CA LYS A 31 12.50 13.71 11.14
C LYS A 31 11.40 12.68 10.96
N ILE A 32 11.41 11.59 11.71
CA ILE A 32 10.37 10.56 11.66
C ILE A 32 9.02 11.16 12.06
N ARG A 33 8.97 11.84 13.22
CA ARG A 33 7.74 12.49 13.73
C ARG A 33 7.20 13.53 12.76
N ASN A 34 8.06 14.36 12.18
CA ASN A 34 7.65 15.35 11.20
C ASN A 34 7.06 14.72 9.92
N ASN A 35 7.65 13.62 9.43
CA ASN A 35 7.13 12.91 8.27
C ASN A 35 5.79 12.22 8.55
N ILE A 36 5.60 11.69 9.78
CA ILE A 36 4.33 11.10 10.21
C ILE A 36 3.25 12.19 10.30
N ALA A 37 3.57 13.32 10.94
CA ALA A 37 2.65 14.44 11.10
C ALA A 37 2.23 15.04 9.75
N ASP A 38 3.16 15.29 8.83
CA ASP A 38 2.86 15.77 7.47
C ASP A 38 1.93 14.79 6.72
N ARG A 39 2.18 13.49 6.83
CA ARG A 39 1.31 12.47 6.22
C ARG A 39 -0.09 12.47 6.80
N ILE A 40 -0.22 12.51 8.14
CA ILE A 40 -1.52 12.56 8.80
C ILE A 40 -2.28 13.80 8.34
N GLN A 41 -1.62 14.97 8.34
CA GLN A 41 -2.24 16.21 7.90
C GLN A 41 -2.70 16.13 6.44
N ARG A 42 -1.90 15.57 5.54
CA ARG A 42 -2.26 15.49 4.12
C ARG A 42 -3.31 14.44 3.81
N MET A 43 -3.34 13.33 4.55
CA MET A 43 -4.30 12.24 4.33
C MET A 43 -5.65 12.53 4.98
N TYR A 44 -5.65 13.07 6.20
CA TYR A 44 -6.84 13.28 7.04
C TYR A 44 -7.21 14.74 7.28
N GLY A 45 -6.36 15.70 6.92
CA GLY A 45 -6.67 17.11 7.10
C GLY A 45 -7.91 17.52 6.30
N PRO A 46 -8.64 18.57 6.70
CA PRO A 46 -9.87 18.97 6.02
C PRO A 46 -9.57 19.68 4.68
N PRO A 47 -10.18 19.25 3.55
CA PRO A 47 -10.97 18.03 3.38
C PRO A 47 -10.09 16.77 3.29
N GLU A 48 -10.57 15.65 3.84
CA GLU A 48 -9.85 14.36 3.79
C GLU A 48 -9.50 14.00 2.34
N TYR A 49 -8.30 13.46 2.11
CA TYR A 49 -7.74 13.34 0.76
C TYR A 49 -8.59 12.48 -0.17
N ASN A 50 -9.05 11.31 0.30
CA ASN A 50 -10.09 10.51 -0.33
C ASN A 50 -10.57 9.42 0.64
N LYS A 51 -11.82 8.99 0.49
CA LYS A 51 -12.46 8.00 1.38
C LYS A 51 -11.80 6.62 1.31
N LEU A 52 -11.31 6.23 0.14
CA LEU A 52 -10.84 4.86 -0.11
C LEU A 52 -9.38 4.62 0.28
N GLY A 53 -8.61 5.65 0.61
CA GLY A 53 -7.28 5.48 1.20
C GLY A 53 -6.10 5.48 0.21
N PHE A 54 -6.24 6.05 -0.98
CA PHE A 54 -5.15 6.10 -1.97
C PHE A 54 -4.25 7.32 -1.79
N TRP A 55 -3.01 7.24 -2.28
CA TRP A 55 -2.07 8.36 -2.22
C TRP A 55 -1.21 8.50 -3.49
N GLY A 56 -0.60 9.67 -3.67
CA GLY A 56 0.49 9.91 -4.64
C GLY A 56 0.09 9.63 -6.09
N LEU A 57 -0.84 10.44 -6.59
CA LEU A 57 -1.37 10.37 -7.94
C LEU A 57 -0.32 10.62 -9.03
N ARG A 58 -0.59 10.03 -10.19
CA ARG A 58 0.10 10.22 -11.45
C ARG A 58 -0.91 10.46 -12.55
N THR A 59 -0.52 11.16 -13.60
CA THR A 59 -1.28 11.14 -14.86
C THR A 59 -1.03 9.84 -15.62
N THR A 60 -1.79 9.59 -16.69
CA THR A 60 -1.51 8.47 -17.61
C THR A 60 -0.12 8.58 -18.24
N GLN A 61 0.37 9.80 -18.47
CA GLN A 61 1.71 10.09 -18.98
C GLN A 61 2.80 9.76 -17.96
N ASP A 62 2.67 10.26 -16.72
CA ASP A 62 3.65 10.00 -15.64
C ASP A 62 3.68 8.52 -15.24
N ALA A 63 2.53 7.85 -15.35
CA ALA A 63 2.39 6.42 -15.15
C ALA A 63 2.93 5.58 -16.32
N ARG A 64 3.23 6.21 -17.47
CA ARG A 64 3.70 5.59 -18.72
C ARG A 64 2.72 4.57 -19.29
N ILE A 65 1.42 4.87 -19.22
CA ILE A 65 0.38 4.02 -19.83
C ILE A 65 0.36 4.31 -21.33
N GLN A 66 0.64 3.28 -22.13
CA GLN A 66 0.53 3.37 -23.58
C GLN A 66 -0.93 3.26 -24.01
N ASN A 67 -1.38 4.16 -24.88
CA ASN A 67 -2.73 4.18 -25.45
C ASN A 67 -3.84 3.99 -24.40
N PRO A 68 -3.91 4.87 -23.36
CA PRO A 68 -4.89 4.70 -22.30
C PRO A 68 -6.31 4.78 -22.86
N ALA A 69 -7.19 3.87 -22.42
CA ALA A 69 -8.62 3.91 -22.78
C ALA A 69 -9.33 5.20 -22.31
N ASN A 70 -8.74 5.88 -21.32
CA ASN A 70 -9.10 7.23 -20.91
C ASN A 70 -7.82 8.01 -20.56
N SER A 71 -7.50 9.05 -21.34
CA SER A 71 -6.28 9.86 -21.13
C SER A 71 -6.32 10.71 -19.86
N ARG A 72 -7.51 10.92 -19.28
CA ARG A 72 -7.72 11.75 -18.08
C ARG A 72 -7.63 10.98 -16.77
N TRP A 73 -7.39 9.66 -16.80
CA TRP A 73 -7.27 8.89 -15.58
C TRP A 73 -6.15 9.40 -14.66
N MET A 74 -6.47 9.42 -13.36
CA MET A 74 -5.51 9.55 -12.28
C MET A 74 -5.10 8.16 -11.82
N ILE A 75 -3.79 7.94 -11.79
CA ILE A 75 -3.19 6.62 -11.66
C ILE A 75 -2.37 6.53 -10.38
N ILE A 76 -2.39 5.37 -9.74
CA ILE A 76 -1.41 4.98 -8.73
C ILE A 76 -0.65 3.73 -9.16
N ALA A 77 0.39 3.42 -8.38
CA ALA A 77 1.06 2.12 -8.41
C ALA A 77 0.79 1.40 -7.07
N PRO A 78 -0.12 0.40 -7.04
CA PRO A 78 -0.49 -0.28 -5.81
C PRO A 78 0.72 -0.87 -5.06
N TRP A 79 1.67 -1.46 -5.78
CA TRP A 79 2.88 -2.01 -5.18
C TRP A 79 3.73 -0.97 -4.43
N GLU A 80 3.69 0.32 -4.80
CA GLU A 80 4.39 1.36 -4.03
C GLU A 80 3.72 1.63 -2.68
N HIS A 81 2.38 1.51 -2.64
CA HIS A 81 1.62 1.64 -1.40
C HIS A 81 1.96 0.48 -0.46
N ASP A 82 2.15 -0.72 -0.99
CA ASP A 82 2.51 -1.89 -0.18
C ASP A 82 3.81 -1.68 0.60
N TYR A 83 4.85 -1.19 -0.08
CA TYR A 83 6.11 -0.83 0.58
C TYR A 83 5.92 0.27 1.62
N LEU A 84 5.04 1.24 1.36
CA LEU A 84 4.78 2.30 2.32
C LEU A 84 4.00 1.80 3.54
N ILE A 85 2.98 0.95 3.36
CA ILE A 85 2.25 0.31 4.46
C ILE A 85 3.23 -0.47 5.34
N TRP A 86 4.09 -1.29 4.74
CA TRP A 86 5.11 -2.04 5.48
C TRP A 86 6.07 -1.10 6.24
N SER A 87 6.58 -0.05 5.60
CA SER A 87 7.51 0.88 6.25
C SER A 87 6.86 1.64 7.41
N LEU A 88 5.57 1.99 7.29
CA LEU A 88 4.82 2.64 8.37
C LEU A 88 4.52 1.65 9.50
N HIS A 89 4.21 0.40 9.18
CA HIS A 89 4.03 -0.65 10.18
C HIS A 89 5.32 -0.92 10.96
N HIS A 90 6.45 -1.00 10.26
CA HIS A 90 7.77 -1.11 10.89
C HIS A 90 8.04 0.03 11.88
N LEU A 91 7.69 1.28 11.52
CA LEU A 91 7.80 2.39 12.47
C LEU A 91 6.89 2.22 13.70
N VAL A 92 5.71 1.60 13.56
CA VAL A 92 4.87 1.23 14.71
C VAL A 92 5.58 0.20 15.59
N GLU A 93 6.20 -0.82 15.01
CA GLU A 93 6.98 -1.85 15.74
C GLU A 93 8.17 -1.23 16.49
N LEU A 94 8.78 -0.17 15.94
CA LEU A 94 9.85 0.60 16.59
C LEU A 94 9.34 1.60 17.65
N GLY A 95 8.04 1.68 17.90
CA GLY A 95 7.45 2.53 18.95
C GLY A 95 6.86 3.87 18.48
N PHE A 96 6.87 4.18 17.18
CA PHE A 96 6.23 5.38 16.62
C PHE A 96 4.74 5.14 16.36
N ALA A 97 3.94 5.03 17.43
CA ALA A 97 2.53 4.63 17.36
C ALA A 97 1.67 5.46 16.38
N ASP A 98 1.93 6.76 16.23
CA ASP A 98 1.20 7.62 15.28
C ASP A 98 1.37 7.21 13.81
N ALA A 99 2.41 6.43 13.45
CA ALA A 99 2.58 5.87 12.12
C ALA A 99 1.45 4.90 11.72
N ALA A 100 0.69 4.38 12.69
CA ALA A 100 -0.51 3.59 12.44
C ALA A 100 -1.57 4.37 11.67
N LYS A 101 -1.72 5.69 11.90
CA LYS A 101 -2.74 6.51 11.21
C LYS A 101 -2.56 6.53 9.69
N PRO A 102 -1.41 6.95 9.12
CA PRO A 102 -1.20 6.89 7.68
C PRO A 102 -1.13 5.45 7.14
N ARG A 103 -0.73 4.45 7.95
CA ARG A 103 -0.80 3.04 7.56
C ARG A 103 -2.24 2.61 7.32
N ASP A 104 -3.12 2.92 8.28
CA ASP A 104 -4.52 2.53 8.29
C ASP A 104 -5.31 3.28 7.21
N PHE A 105 -4.95 4.53 6.89
CA PHE A 105 -5.47 5.22 5.71
C PHE A 105 -5.25 4.38 4.45
N LEU A 106 -4.01 3.93 4.20
CA LEU A 106 -3.65 3.15 3.02
C LEU A 106 -4.25 1.73 3.02
N LEU A 107 -4.44 1.15 4.21
CA LEU A 107 -5.05 -0.17 4.37
C LEU A 107 -6.51 -0.20 3.94
N ARG A 108 -7.26 0.91 4.02
CA ARG A 108 -8.66 0.98 3.53
C ARG A 108 -8.77 0.49 2.09
N TRP A 109 -7.87 0.96 1.23
CA TRP A 109 -7.81 0.53 -0.17
C TRP A 109 -7.35 -0.92 -0.28
N ARG A 110 -6.21 -1.22 0.34
CA ARG A 110 -5.52 -2.51 0.18
C ARG A 110 -6.37 -3.68 0.66
N VAL A 111 -7.01 -3.55 1.82
CA VAL A 111 -7.94 -4.53 2.36
C VAL A 111 -9.24 -4.52 1.55
N GLY A 112 -9.78 -3.34 1.25
CA GLY A 112 -11.05 -3.21 0.57
C GLY A 112 -11.10 -3.89 -0.82
N MET A 113 -10.01 -3.87 -1.61
CA MET A 113 -9.96 -4.58 -2.90
C MET A 113 -10.21 -6.08 -2.80
N LEU A 114 -9.97 -6.67 -1.63
CA LEU A 114 -10.06 -8.12 -1.41
C LEU A 114 -11.30 -8.52 -0.61
N THR A 115 -12.05 -7.56 -0.10
CA THR A 115 -13.21 -7.78 0.81
C THR A 115 -14.49 -7.09 0.32
N ASN A 116 -14.51 -6.63 -0.93
CA ASN A 116 -15.68 -6.03 -1.59
C ASN A 116 -15.99 -6.78 -2.91
N GLU A 117 -15.92 -8.11 -2.87
CA GLU A 117 -16.05 -9.00 -4.04
C GLU A 117 -17.35 -8.83 -4.83
N ALA A 118 -18.43 -8.37 -4.18
CA ALA A 118 -19.70 -8.07 -4.84
C ALA A 118 -19.57 -6.95 -5.89
N ASP A 119 -18.62 -6.04 -5.72
CA ASP A 119 -18.43 -4.85 -6.54
C ASP A 119 -17.06 -4.80 -7.24
N PHE A 120 -16.07 -5.59 -6.77
CA PHE A 120 -14.71 -5.59 -7.29
C PHE A 120 -14.11 -7.01 -7.33
N GLU A 121 -13.70 -7.49 -8.51
CA GLU A 121 -13.07 -8.81 -8.69
C GLU A 121 -11.70 -8.89 -7.96
N PRO A 122 -11.53 -9.75 -6.94
CA PRO A 122 -10.28 -9.82 -6.17
C PRO A 122 -9.02 -10.15 -6.99
N GLN A 123 -9.13 -10.85 -8.12
CA GLN A 123 -8.00 -11.07 -9.05
C GLN A 123 -7.44 -9.76 -9.62
N MET A 124 -8.20 -8.66 -9.52
CA MET A 124 -7.80 -7.31 -9.89
C MET A 124 -7.10 -6.52 -8.76
N ALA A 125 -6.74 -7.16 -7.64
CA ALA A 125 -6.19 -6.43 -6.49
C ALA A 125 -4.70 -6.06 -6.62
N THR A 126 -3.96 -6.66 -7.57
CA THR A 126 -2.48 -6.59 -7.60
C THR A 126 -1.85 -6.07 -8.92
N PRO A 127 -2.47 -5.14 -9.66
CA PRO A 127 -1.88 -4.66 -10.91
C PRO A 127 -0.72 -3.69 -10.69
N TYR A 128 0.07 -3.51 -11.74
CA TYR A 128 1.19 -2.56 -11.74
C TYR A 128 0.74 -1.09 -11.75
N ARG A 129 -0.41 -0.82 -12.39
CA ARG A 129 -1.05 0.50 -12.53
C ARG A 129 -2.52 0.37 -12.22
N PHE A 130 -3.07 1.40 -11.59
CA PHE A 130 -4.44 1.36 -11.11
C PHE A 130 -5.08 2.74 -11.21
N ALA A 131 -6.23 2.84 -11.87
CA ALA A 131 -7.00 4.07 -12.01
C ALA A 131 -7.86 4.29 -10.77
N VAL A 132 -7.74 5.48 -10.15
CA VAL A 132 -8.43 5.82 -8.89
C VAL A 132 -9.35 7.03 -9.02
N GLY A 133 -9.45 7.58 -10.21
CA GLY A 133 -10.19 8.80 -10.50
C GLY A 133 -9.81 9.34 -11.87
N GLU A 134 -10.28 10.54 -12.16
CA GLU A 134 -10.01 11.23 -13.41
C GLU A 134 -9.99 12.74 -13.23
N LYS A 135 -9.38 13.43 -14.19
CA LYS A 135 -9.48 14.89 -14.28
C LYS A 135 -10.79 15.31 -14.93
N THR A 136 -11.45 16.32 -14.37
CA THR A 136 -12.57 17.02 -15.02
C THR A 136 -12.10 17.80 -16.25
N ALA A 137 -13.03 18.46 -16.95
CA ALA A 137 -12.68 19.34 -18.06
C ALA A 137 -11.81 20.53 -17.62
N GLU A 138 -11.97 20.97 -16.36
CA GLU A 138 -11.25 22.06 -15.69
C GLU A 138 -9.98 21.58 -14.96
N ASP A 139 -9.48 20.38 -15.29
CA ASP A 139 -8.29 19.75 -14.70
C ASP A 139 -8.34 19.49 -13.17
N GLN A 140 -9.53 19.53 -12.58
CA GLN A 140 -9.74 19.14 -11.18
C GLN A 140 -9.76 17.62 -11.05
N VAL A 141 -9.24 17.06 -9.95
CA VAL A 141 -9.27 15.62 -9.72
C VAL A 141 -10.60 15.23 -9.08
N THR A 142 -11.28 14.25 -9.67
CA THR A 142 -12.41 13.55 -9.07
C THR A 142 -12.03 12.10 -8.81
N PHE A 143 -12.08 11.68 -7.54
CA PHE A 143 -11.81 10.30 -7.15
C PHE A 143 -13.03 9.41 -7.41
N TYR A 144 -12.75 8.15 -7.74
CA TYR A 144 -13.78 7.11 -7.68
C TYR A 144 -13.99 6.74 -6.22
N GLU A 145 -15.22 6.88 -5.72
CA GLU A 145 -15.55 6.65 -4.31
C GLU A 145 -16.21 5.29 -4.04
N ASP A 146 -16.61 4.56 -5.08
CA ASP A 146 -17.24 3.24 -4.97
C ASP A 146 -16.45 2.14 -5.69
N TRP A 147 -16.52 0.93 -5.13
CA TRP A 147 -15.78 -0.24 -5.60
C TRP A 147 -16.18 -0.69 -7.01
N LYS A 148 -17.45 -0.50 -7.37
CA LYS A 148 -17.98 -0.90 -8.68
C LYS A 148 -17.39 -0.06 -9.80
N LYS A 149 -17.35 1.27 -9.62
CA LYS A 149 -16.72 2.19 -10.57
C LYS A 149 -15.23 1.91 -10.71
N LEU A 150 -14.54 1.64 -9.60
CA LEU A 150 -13.13 1.23 -9.61
C LEU A 150 -12.91 -0.04 -10.43
N GLY A 151 -13.74 -1.08 -10.21
CA GLY A 151 -13.66 -2.33 -10.95
C GLY A 151 -13.89 -2.14 -12.45
N GLN A 152 -14.92 -1.38 -12.82
CA GLN A 152 -15.25 -1.08 -14.22
C GLN A 152 -14.13 -0.34 -14.95
N GLU A 153 -13.58 0.71 -14.35
CA GLU A 153 -12.51 1.49 -15.00
C GLU A 153 -11.20 0.71 -15.08
N ASN A 154 -10.88 -0.09 -14.06
CA ASN A 154 -9.64 -0.87 -14.06
C ASN A 154 -9.70 -2.09 -14.98
N ALA A 155 -10.87 -2.70 -15.21
CA ALA A 155 -11.06 -3.73 -16.24
C ALA A 155 -10.78 -3.19 -17.66
N ARG A 156 -10.87 -1.88 -17.87
CA ARG A 156 -10.49 -1.21 -19.14
C ARG A 156 -8.99 -0.92 -19.23
N LEU A 157 -8.30 -0.85 -18.10
CA LEU A 157 -6.87 -0.56 -18.03
C LEU A 157 -6.03 -1.82 -18.18
N TYR A 158 -6.44 -2.92 -17.56
CA TYR A 158 -5.70 -4.18 -17.63
C TYR A 158 -6.64 -5.37 -17.50
N LYS A 159 -6.17 -6.53 -17.96
CA LYS A 159 -6.87 -7.80 -17.78
C LYS A 159 -6.30 -8.53 -16.56
N PRO A 160 -7.13 -9.13 -15.71
CA PRO A 160 -6.66 -9.82 -14.52
C PRO A 160 -5.64 -10.90 -14.89
N ASP A 161 -4.48 -10.82 -14.25
CA ASP A 161 -3.51 -11.90 -14.15
C ASP A 161 -2.92 -11.76 -12.74
N VAL A 162 -2.84 -12.85 -11.99
CA VAL A 162 -2.17 -12.90 -10.70
C VAL A 162 -0.89 -13.68 -10.91
N PRO A 163 0.25 -13.02 -11.20
CA PRO A 163 1.44 -13.73 -11.58
C PRO A 163 1.97 -14.52 -10.38
N ASN A 164 2.08 -15.85 -10.55
CA ASN A 164 2.55 -16.74 -9.49
C ASN A 164 4.08 -16.92 -9.53
N TYR A 165 4.81 -15.85 -9.27
CA TYR A 165 6.25 -15.94 -9.01
C TYR A 165 6.61 -15.07 -7.81
N GLY A 166 7.65 -15.46 -7.07
CA GLY A 166 7.86 -14.91 -5.73
C GLY A 166 8.16 -13.43 -5.65
N ASN A 167 8.53 -12.75 -6.74
CA ASN A 167 8.71 -11.29 -6.75
C ASN A 167 7.49 -10.55 -7.33
N SER A 168 6.33 -11.20 -7.46
CA SER A 168 5.12 -10.57 -7.97
C SER A 168 4.50 -9.60 -6.96
N TYR A 169 3.71 -8.65 -7.47
CA TYR A 169 3.04 -7.65 -6.64
C TYR A 169 1.96 -8.24 -5.71
N ALA A 170 1.56 -9.49 -5.95
CA ALA A 170 0.68 -10.18 -5.03
C ALA A 170 1.37 -10.52 -3.71
N TYR A 171 2.66 -10.82 -3.71
CA TYR A 171 3.41 -11.02 -2.47
C TYR A 171 3.69 -9.70 -1.73
N SER A 172 3.88 -8.57 -2.44
CA SER A 172 3.96 -7.26 -1.76
C SER A 172 2.62 -6.88 -1.13
N ALA A 173 1.52 -7.10 -1.83
CA ALA A 173 0.18 -6.89 -1.30
C ALA A 173 -0.09 -7.77 -0.08
N ARG A 174 0.29 -9.06 -0.13
CA ARG A 174 0.20 -9.99 1.00
C ARG A 174 0.95 -9.45 2.23
N ALA A 175 2.18 -8.97 2.06
CA ALA A 175 2.94 -8.40 3.16
C ALA A 175 2.30 -7.14 3.75
N ALA A 176 1.76 -6.26 2.91
CA ALA A 176 1.03 -5.08 3.38
C ALA A 176 -0.24 -5.46 4.15
N ILE A 177 -0.94 -6.53 3.76
CA ILE A 177 -2.13 -7.02 4.47
C ILE A 177 -1.75 -7.63 5.83
N ILE A 178 -0.62 -8.34 5.93
CA ILE A 178 -0.09 -8.83 7.20
C ILE A 178 0.12 -7.67 8.18
N SER A 179 0.70 -6.55 7.73
CA SER A 179 0.80 -5.34 8.54
C SER A 179 -0.55 -4.80 9.04
N GLY A 180 -1.63 -5.05 8.30
CA GLY A 180 -3.00 -4.75 8.74
C GLY A 180 -3.51 -5.75 9.77
N VAL A 181 -3.25 -7.05 9.60
CA VAL A 181 -3.58 -8.09 10.58
C VAL A 181 -2.89 -7.82 11.91
N ASP A 182 -1.58 -7.59 11.89
CA ASP A 182 -0.78 -7.28 13.08
C ASP A 182 -1.23 -5.97 13.74
N GLY A 183 -1.72 -5.02 12.93
CA GLY A 183 -2.32 -3.76 13.37
C GLY A 183 -3.78 -3.84 13.82
N ASN A 184 -4.41 -5.03 13.82
CA ASN A 184 -5.85 -5.22 14.07
C ASN A 184 -6.77 -4.38 13.17
N PHE A 185 -6.35 -4.13 11.92
CA PHE A 185 -7.15 -3.38 10.97
C PHE A 185 -8.40 -4.20 10.55
N PRO A 186 -9.60 -3.59 10.52
CA PRO A 186 -10.83 -4.29 10.19
C PRO A 186 -10.74 -5.05 8.86
N LYS A 187 -11.22 -6.31 8.86
CA LYS A 187 -11.20 -7.22 7.71
C LYS A 187 -9.83 -7.57 7.13
N ALA A 188 -8.71 -7.17 7.75
CA ALA A 188 -7.39 -7.53 7.23
C ALA A 188 -7.14 -9.04 7.21
N GLN A 189 -7.71 -9.79 8.17
CA GLN A 189 -7.64 -11.25 8.21
C GLN A 189 -8.41 -11.89 7.03
N GLU A 190 -9.62 -11.40 6.74
CA GLU A 190 -10.43 -11.82 5.58
C GLU A 190 -9.70 -11.51 4.26
N ALA A 191 -9.10 -10.32 4.13
CA ALA A 191 -8.27 -9.97 2.97
C ALA A 191 -7.04 -10.88 2.83
N LEU A 192 -6.42 -11.28 3.95
CA LEU A 192 -5.27 -12.18 3.94
C LEU A 192 -5.69 -13.56 3.42
N GLU A 193 -6.82 -14.10 3.88
CA GLU A 193 -7.36 -15.36 3.41
C GLU A 193 -7.68 -15.33 1.92
N CYS A 194 -8.32 -14.25 1.46
CA CYS A 194 -8.63 -14.02 0.05
C CYS A 194 -7.36 -14.03 -0.82
N ILE A 195 -6.36 -13.19 -0.53
CA ILE A 195 -5.13 -13.12 -1.35
C ILE A 195 -4.31 -14.41 -1.27
N GLU A 196 -4.33 -15.12 -0.14
CA GLU A 196 -3.65 -16.41 -0.02
C GLU A 196 -4.32 -17.51 -0.84
N GLY A 197 -5.64 -17.45 -1.02
CA GLY A 197 -6.38 -18.31 -1.94
C GLY A 197 -6.00 -18.07 -3.41
N LEU A 198 -5.64 -16.83 -3.76
CA LEU A 198 -5.18 -16.46 -5.10
C LEU A 198 -3.71 -16.82 -5.38
N LEU A 199 -2.95 -17.26 -4.37
CA LEU A 199 -1.52 -17.56 -4.49
C LEU A 199 -1.23 -19.06 -4.31
N PRO A 200 -1.30 -19.86 -5.40
CA PRO A 200 -0.95 -21.27 -5.34
C PRO A 200 0.54 -21.45 -5.00
N ASP A 201 0.86 -22.48 -4.22
CA ASP A 201 2.22 -22.84 -3.78
C ASP A 201 2.99 -21.73 -3.03
N ARG A 202 2.29 -20.72 -2.48
CA ARG A 202 2.88 -19.54 -1.81
C ARG A 202 3.98 -19.86 -0.81
N ARG A 203 3.81 -20.92 -0.02
CA ARG A 203 4.82 -21.35 0.98
C ARG A 203 6.12 -21.79 0.31
N GLN A 204 6.01 -22.59 -0.74
CA GLN A 204 7.18 -23.07 -1.49
C GLN A 204 7.86 -21.94 -2.25
N VAL A 205 7.08 -21.04 -2.85
CA VAL A 205 7.58 -19.87 -3.57
C VAL A 205 8.36 -18.95 -2.62
N MET A 206 7.82 -18.63 -1.45
CA MET A 206 8.51 -17.78 -0.48
C MET A 206 9.73 -18.47 0.14
N ALA A 207 9.66 -19.77 0.45
CA ALA A 207 10.79 -20.51 1.04
C ALA A 207 12.02 -20.59 0.12
N ARG A 208 11.82 -20.52 -1.20
CA ARG A 208 12.88 -20.60 -2.20
C ARG A 208 13.42 -19.24 -2.65
N GLN A 209 12.77 -18.15 -2.25
CA GLN A 209 13.08 -16.81 -2.73
C GLN A 209 13.80 -16.00 -1.65
N PRO A 210 15.08 -15.64 -1.86
CA PRO A 210 15.87 -14.91 -0.88
C PRO A 210 15.40 -13.46 -0.66
N SER A 211 14.38 -13.00 -1.40
CA SER A 211 13.77 -11.67 -1.26
C SER A 211 12.88 -11.51 -0.01
N TRP A 212 12.34 -12.61 0.54
CA TRP A 212 11.36 -12.59 1.65
C TRP A 212 11.86 -12.89 3.08
N PRO A 213 13.14 -13.20 3.37
CA PRO A 213 13.55 -13.55 4.74
C PRO A 213 13.49 -12.37 5.72
N ILE A 214 13.36 -11.14 5.22
CA ILE A 214 13.29 -9.88 6.00
C ILE A 214 11.86 -9.33 6.16
N MET A 215 10.84 -10.01 5.64
CA MET A 215 9.46 -9.53 5.72
C MET A 215 8.79 -10.03 7.01
N PRO A 216 7.78 -9.31 7.55
CA PRO A 216 7.10 -9.71 8.79
C PRO A 216 6.62 -11.16 8.70
N ARG A 217 7.10 -11.99 9.63
CA ARG A 217 6.74 -13.40 9.74
C ARG A 217 5.82 -13.54 10.94
N ARG A 218 4.53 -13.75 10.69
CA ARG A 218 3.69 -14.42 11.68
C ARG A 218 4.20 -15.86 11.79
N THR A 219 4.64 -16.27 12.97
CA THR A 219 4.62 -17.70 13.32
C THR A 219 3.16 -18.11 13.34
N LEU A 220 2.72 -18.78 12.28
CA LEU A 220 1.43 -19.44 12.31
C LEU A 220 1.54 -20.63 13.28
N PRO A 221 0.53 -20.92 14.10
CA PRO A 221 0.47 -22.18 14.82
C PRO A 221 0.54 -23.34 13.82
N ASP A 222 1.24 -24.41 14.22
CA ASP A 222 1.39 -25.65 13.44
C ASP A 222 0.04 -26.23 12.98
#